data_AF-A0A316VUY3-F1
#
_entry.id   AF-A0A316VUY3-F1
#
_cell.length_a   1.000
_cell.length_b   1.000
_cell.length_c   1.000
_cell.angle_alpha   90.00
_cell.angle_beta   90.00
_cell.angle_gamma   90.00
#
_symmetry.space_group_name_H-M   'P 1'
#
loop_
_entity.id
_entity.type
_entity.pdbx_description
1 polymer ?
#
loop_
_entity_poly.entity_id
_entity_poly.type
_entity_poly.pdbx_seq_one_letter_code
_entity_poly.pdbx_strand_id
1 'polypeptide(L)' 'EGEAEASDERQRRTILACAFCRSRKLRCDGEQPCRQCDRRGERCEYVLPPAAK' A
#
# COMPACT_ATOMS: atom_id res chain seq x y z
N GLU A 1 -7.39 35.64 -5.75
CA GLU A 1 -7.99 34.62 -6.63
C GLU A 1 -7.23 33.34 -6.38
N GLY A 2 -7.90 32.35 -5.78
CA GLY A 2 -7.28 31.13 -5.29
C GLY A 2 -8.10 29.94 -5.72
N GLU A 3 -7.42 28.91 -6.21
CA GLU A 3 -7.91 27.55 -6.48
C GLU A 3 -6.68 26.65 -6.20
N ALA A 4 -6.57 25.97 -5.06
CA ALA A 4 -7.19 24.67 -4.77
C ALA A 4 -6.86 23.66 -5.90
N GLU A 5 -6.28 22.48 -5.69
CA GLU A 5 -6.09 21.70 -4.49
C GLU A 5 -5.27 20.46 -4.89
N ALA A 6 -4.53 19.91 -3.93
CA ALA A 6 -3.81 18.65 -4.02
C ALA A 6 -4.69 17.50 -4.55
N SER A 7 -4.24 16.73 -5.56
CA SER A 7 -4.75 15.37 -5.78
C SER A 7 -3.98 14.53 -6.82
N ASP A 8 -2.73 14.84 -7.18
CA ASP A 8 -1.89 13.88 -7.94
C ASP A 8 -1.17 12.87 -7.03
N GLU A 9 -1.68 12.66 -5.82
CA GLU A 9 -1.29 11.55 -4.94
C GLU A 9 -2.28 10.38 -5.04
N ARG A 10 -3.40 10.57 -5.77
CA ARG A 10 -4.57 9.68 -5.67
C ARG A 10 -4.43 8.36 -6.45
N GLN A 11 -3.35 8.13 -7.19
CA GLN A 11 -3.26 6.87 -7.93
C GLN A 11 -1.86 6.31 -8.16
N ARG A 12 -0.97 6.37 -7.16
CA ARG A 12 0.10 5.36 -7.06
C ARG A 12 -0.52 4.03 -6.59
N ARG A 13 -1.38 3.44 -7.43
CA ARG A 13 -1.90 2.09 -7.20
C ARG A 13 -0.72 1.13 -7.28
N THR A 14 -0.21 0.74 -6.12
CA THR A 14 0.87 -0.25 -6.04
C THR A 14 0.35 -1.57 -6.61
N ILE A 15 0.99 -2.07 -7.67
CA ILE A 15 0.69 -3.36 -8.30
C ILE A 15 0.89 -4.52 -7.30
N LEU A 16 1.75 -4.30 -6.30
CA LEU A 16 2.09 -5.26 -5.25
C LEU A 16 1.30 -4.97 -3.97
N ALA A 17 0.63 -5.98 -3.41
CA ALA A 17 0.12 -5.92 -2.04
C ALA A 17 1.25 -6.21 -1.05
N CYS A 18 1.26 -5.55 0.11
CA CYS A 18 2.17 -5.90 1.20
C CYS A 18 1.94 -7.34 1.67
N ALA A 19 2.91 -7.95 2.33
CA ALA A 19 2.87 -9.33 2.82
C ALA A 19 1.64 -9.61 3.68
N PHE A 20 1.29 -8.68 4.57
CA PHE A 20 0.10 -8.80 5.41
C PHE A 20 -1.19 -8.85 4.58
N CYS A 21 -1.39 -7.86 3.70
CA CYS A 21 -2.56 -7.82 2.83
C CYS A 21 -2.59 -9.02 1.87
N ARG A 22 -1.44 -9.45 1.37
CA ARG A 22 -1.32 -10.61 0.47
C ARG A 22 -1.70 -11.92 1.17
N SER A 23 -1.19 -12.15 2.38
CA SER A 23 -1.53 -13.33 3.20
C SER A 23 -3.00 -13.36 3.60
N ARG A 24 -3.59 -12.19 3.89
CA ARG A 24 -5.01 -12.07 4.25
C ARG A 24 -5.94 -11.83 3.07
N LYS A 25 -5.43 -11.82 1.84
CA LYS A 25 -6.18 -11.50 0.59
C LYS A 25 -6.97 -10.19 0.68
N LEU A 26 -6.42 -9.19 1.35
CA LEU A 26 -7.00 -7.87 1.50
C LEU A 26 -6.54 -6.94 0.38
N ARG A 27 -7.38 -5.96 0.04
CA ARG A 27 -6.96 -4.84 -0.81
C ARG A 27 -5.84 -4.08 -0.08
N CYS A 28 -4.76 -3.82 -0.80
CA CYS A 28 -3.64 -3.03 -0.31
C CYS A 28 -3.61 -1.72 -1.09
N ASP A 29 -3.62 -0.59 -0.37
CA ASP A 29 -3.63 0.74 -0.98
C ASP A 29 -2.24 1.15 -1.51
N GLY A 30 -1.18 0.43 -1.13
CA GLY A 30 0.15 0.68 -1.68
C GLY A 30 0.97 1.76 -0.97
N GLU A 31 0.37 2.44 0.00
CA GLU A 31 1.04 3.37 0.92
C GLU A 31 1.94 2.63 1.93
N GLN A 32 2.95 3.29 2.48
CA GLN A 32 3.88 2.69 3.44
C GLN A 32 3.92 3.53 4.73
N PRO A 33 3.33 3.04 5.84
CA PRO A 33 2.60 1.77 6.00
C PRO A 33 1.23 1.78 5.31
N CYS A 34 0.80 0.62 4.81
CA CYS A 34 -0.49 0.47 4.14
C CYS A 34 -1.64 0.90 5.08
N ARG A 35 -2.72 1.50 4.58
CA ARG A 35 -3.86 1.97 5.39
C ARG A 35 -4.41 0.92 6.36
N GLN A 36 -4.43 -0.33 5.93
CA GLN A 36 -4.86 -1.47 6.75
C GLN A 36 -3.83 -1.85 7.82
N CYS A 37 -2.55 -1.74 7.49
CA CYS A 37 -1.44 -2.02 8.37
C CYS A 37 -1.35 -0.94 9.46
N ASP A 38 -1.47 0.32 9.05
CA ASP A 38 -1.54 1.51 9.90
C ASP A 38 -2.67 1.40 10.94
N ARG A 39 -3.91 1.18 10.48
CA ARG A 39 -5.06 1.01 11.38
C ARG A 39 -4.95 -0.16 12.35
N ARG A 40 -4.21 -1.20 11.98
CA ARG A 40 -4.03 -2.40 12.80
C ARG A 40 -2.76 -2.35 13.66
N GLY A 41 -1.86 -1.40 13.40
CA GLY A 41 -0.52 -1.38 13.99
C GLY A 41 0.32 -2.60 13.58
N GLU A 42 -0.01 -3.25 12.46
CA GLU A 42 0.66 -4.46 11.99
C GLU A 42 1.81 -4.11 11.03
N ARG A 43 2.80 -4.99 10.95
CA ARG A 43 3.99 -4.74 10.15
C ARG A 43 3.68 -4.74 8.64
N CYS A 44 3.89 -3.60 7.99
CA CYS A 44 3.71 -3.43 6.56
C CYS A 44 5.00 -3.75 5.80
N GLU A 45 5.19 -5.01 5.41
CA GLU A 45 6.38 -5.43 4.65
C GLU A 45 6.01 -5.74 3.20
N TYR A 46 6.60 -5.03 2.24
CA TYR A 46 6.49 -5.38 0.82
C TYR A 46 7.65 -6.31 0.44
N VAL A 47 7.63 -7.54 0.96
CA VAL A 47 8.59 -8.57 0.54
C VAL A 47 8.24 -9.00 -0.88
N LEU A 48 9.10 -8.64 -1.83
CA LEU A 48 9.12 -9.23 -3.16
C LEU A 48 9.37 -10.74 -2.96
N PRO A 49 8.57 -11.64 -3.57
CA PRO A 49 8.88 -13.06 -3.51
C PRO A 49 10.32 -13.23 -4.01
N PRO A 50 11.18 -14.00 -3.30
CA PRO A 50 12.54 -14.22 -3.74
C PRO A 50 12.43 -14.78 -5.16
N ALA A 51 13.04 -14.08 -6.11
CA ALA A 51 12.98 -14.42 -7.53
C ALA A 51 13.23 -15.92 -7.65
N ALA A 52 12.16 -16.68 -7.93
CA ALA A 52 12.28 -18.10 -8.17
C ALA A 52 13.14 -18.21 -9.43
N LYS A 53 14.36 -18.73 -9.22
CA LYS A 53 15.26 -19.13 -10.30
C LYS A 53 14.61 -20.26 -11.09
#